data_AF-A0A2V5V7K3-F1
#
_entry.id   AF-A0A2V5V7K3-F1
#
_cell.length_a   1.000
_cell.length_b   1.000
_cell.length_c   1.000
_cell.angle_alpha   90.00
_cell.angle_beta   90.00
_cell.angle_gamma   90.00
#
_symmetry.space_group_name_H-M   'P 1'
#
loop_
_entity.id
_entity.type
_entity.pdbx_description
1 polymer ?
#
loop_
_entity_poly.entity_id
_entity_poly.type
_entity_poly.pdbx_seq_one_letter_code
_entity_poly.pdbx_strand_id
1 'polypeptide(L)'
;MVTLRTYSNPAEAAIAKSVLDDHKIFCSLADENVNLYGGGPLAMPIRLLVAEGQAEEAARILKTKGPELPEDFDPGTADETPSQKEDINQQILSEVRGLHHTSQWILLLAISVLIIAVYLVFEIPRRTSPWSRVQEAVRRYDYEHALNLAQSIVREHPEDYYGHEYLGYIYLQMGNLNQAELEYSRAYELAPPESIKSKLEEVRRRLEQQSRVQPSATPKPSP
;
A
#
# COMPACT_ATOMS: atom_id res chain seq x y z
N MET A 1 -3.25 52.79 3.99
CA MET A 1 -3.14 52.55 5.44
C MET A 1 -1.75 52.00 5.71
N VAL A 2 -1.12 52.43 6.80
CA VAL A 2 0.23 52.01 7.23
C VAL A 2 0.14 51.25 8.55
N THR A 3 1.07 50.31 8.78
CA THR A 3 1.14 49.60 10.06
C THR A 3 1.74 50.50 11.13
N LEU A 4 0.93 50.83 12.15
CA LEU A 4 1.33 51.68 13.26
C LEU A 4 2.08 50.88 14.33
N ARG A 5 1.56 49.71 14.70
CA ARG A 5 2.12 48.84 15.73
C ARG A 5 1.69 47.40 15.51
N THR A 6 2.51 46.46 15.98
CA THR A 6 2.20 45.02 15.98
C THR A 6 1.94 44.54 17.40
N TYR A 7 1.04 43.56 17.52
CA TYR A 7 0.62 42.96 18.79
C TYR A 7 0.64 41.44 18.68
N SER A 8 1.09 40.78 19.75
CA SER A 8 1.03 39.32 19.87
C SER A 8 -0.27 38.85 20.56
N ASN A 9 -0.93 39.75 21.30
CA ASN A 9 -2.16 39.48 22.03
C ASN A 9 -3.35 40.19 21.36
N PRO A 10 -4.42 39.47 20.98
CA PRO A 10 -5.60 40.07 20.37
C PRO A 10 -6.32 41.07 21.28
N ALA A 11 -6.30 40.87 22.61
CA ALA A 11 -6.92 41.78 23.55
C ALA A 11 -6.21 43.15 23.56
N GLU A 12 -4.88 43.17 23.58
CA GLU A 12 -4.10 44.42 23.52
C GLU A 12 -4.31 45.17 22.20
N ALA A 13 -4.40 44.42 21.09
CA ALA A 13 -4.68 44.99 19.78
C ALA A 13 -6.07 45.65 19.73
N ALA A 14 -7.08 44.98 20.31
CA ALA A 14 -8.44 45.49 20.40
C ALA A 14 -8.53 46.74 21.29
N ILE A 15 -7.82 46.77 22.43
CA ILE A 15 -7.74 47.97 23.29
C ILE A 15 -7.14 49.14 22.52
N ALA A 16 -6.01 48.93 21.82
CA ALA A 16 -5.37 49.99 21.05
C ALA A 16 -6.28 50.52 19.92
N LYS A 17 -7.01 49.63 19.25
CA LYS A 17 -8.02 50.01 18.27
C LYS A 17 -9.13 50.86 18.91
N SER A 18 -9.67 50.41 20.05
CA SER A 18 -10.74 51.11 20.78
C SER A 18 -10.31 52.52 21.22
N VAL A 19 -9.07 52.68 21.69
CA VAL A 19 -8.52 53.98 22.09
C VAL A 19 -8.46 54.94 20.89
N LEU A 20 -8.05 54.46 19.73
CA LEU A 20 -8.00 55.27 18.51
C LEU A 20 -9.41 55.60 17.98
N ASP A 21 -10.34 54.65 18.05
CA ASP A 21 -11.73 54.85 17.66
C ASP A 21 -12.42 55.94 18.51
N ASP A 22 -12.13 56.01 19.81
CA ASP A 22 -12.62 57.05 20.72
C ASP A 22 -12.14 58.45 20.28
N HIS A 23 -10.90 58.54 19.81
CA HIS A 23 -10.29 59.75 19.26
C HIS A 23 -10.65 60.01 17.78
N LYS A 24 -11.64 59.28 17.23
CA LYS A 24 -12.09 59.39 15.83
C LYS A 24 -10.99 59.17 14.78
N ILE A 25 -9.97 58.39 15.13
CA ILE A 25 -8.91 57.98 14.20
C ILE A 25 -9.33 56.68 13.52
N PHE A 26 -9.37 56.70 12.19
CA PHE A 26 -9.76 55.52 11.42
C PHE A 26 -8.67 54.46 11.45
N CYS A 27 -8.96 53.30 12.05
CA CYS A 27 -8.02 52.21 12.21
C CYS A 27 -8.66 50.83 11.98
N SER A 28 -7.84 49.85 11.59
CA SER A 28 -8.25 48.45 11.41
C SER A 28 -7.18 47.49 11.93
N LEU A 29 -7.60 46.28 12.32
CA LEU A 29 -6.69 45.20 12.69
C LEU A 29 -6.57 44.23 11.52
N ALA A 30 -5.36 44.02 11.04
CA ALA A 30 -5.05 42.94 10.13
C ALA A 30 -4.56 41.72 10.92
N ASP A 31 -4.89 40.53 10.42
CA ASP A 31 -4.42 39.24 10.96
C ASP A 31 -4.99 38.89 12.36
N GLU A 32 -6.09 39.52 12.78
CA GLU A 32 -6.71 39.34 14.10
C GLU A 32 -7.13 37.89 14.41
N ASN A 33 -7.50 37.13 13.38
CA ASN A 33 -8.00 35.76 13.51
C ASN A 33 -6.92 34.68 13.32
N VAL A 34 -5.66 35.05 13.11
CA VAL A 34 -4.58 34.07 12.81
C VAL A 34 -4.36 33.08 13.96
N ASN A 35 -4.59 33.50 15.20
CA ASN A 35 -4.49 32.63 16.38
C ASN A 35 -5.53 31.49 16.38
N LEU A 36 -6.67 31.61 15.68
CA LEU A 36 -7.65 30.52 15.60
C LEU A 36 -7.19 29.35 14.74
N TYR A 37 -6.30 29.60 13.78
CA TYR A 37 -5.87 28.61 12.78
C TYR A 37 -4.48 28.03 13.06
N GLY A 38 -3.98 28.18 14.29
CA GLY A 38 -2.68 27.64 14.72
C GLY A 38 -1.46 28.45 14.27
N GLY A 39 -1.65 29.65 13.74
CA GLY A 39 -0.54 30.59 13.47
C GLY A 39 -0.01 31.16 14.79
N GLY A 40 1.28 30.97 15.06
CA GLY A 40 1.91 31.50 16.27
C GLY A 40 2.08 33.03 16.19
N PRO A 41 1.84 33.79 17.29
CA PRO A 41 1.93 35.26 17.30
C PRO A 41 3.30 35.83 16.89
N LEU A 42 4.34 35.01 16.98
CA LEU A 42 5.71 35.36 16.60
C LEU A 42 5.92 35.35 15.08
N ALA A 43 5.23 34.47 14.36
CA ALA A 43 5.39 34.33 12.92
C ALA A 43 4.49 35.30 12.14
N MET A 44 3.30 35.60 12.69
CA MET A 44 2.32 36.45 12.03
C MET A 44 1.57 37.29 13.08
N PRO A 45 2.17 38.39 13.55
CA PRO A 45 1.58 39.24 14.57
C PRO A 45 0.40 40.04 14.02
N ILE A 46 -0.53 40.40 14.92
CA ILE A 46 -1.67 41.25 14.59
C ILE A 46 -1.16 42.67 14.32
N ARG A 47 -1.56 43.26 13.19
CA ARG A 47 -1.08 44.58 12.76
C ARG A 47 -2.19 45.61 12.90
N LEU A 48 -1.95 46.68 13.67
CA LEU A 48 -2.83 47.83 13.75
C LEU A 48 -2.52 48.79 12.60
N LEU A 49 -3.48 48.96 11.69
CA LEU A 49 -3.37 49.78 10.50
C LEU A 49 -4.10 51.12 10.71
N VAL A 50 -3.47 52.22 10.32
CA VAL A 50 -4.03 53.57 10.42
C VAL A 50 -3.85 54.31 9.09
N ALA A 51 -4.68 55.33 8.81
CA ALA A 51 -4.46 56.23 7.69
C ALA A 51 -3.11 56.96 7.81
N GLU A 52 -2.37 57.07 6.71
CA GLU A 52 -0.99 57.57 6.70
C GLU A 52 -0.88 59.00 7.26
N GLY A 53 -1.81 59.88 6.92
CA GLY A 53 -1.86 61.25 7.44
C GLY A 53 -2.20 61.37 8.94
N GLN A 54 -2.67 60.30 9.59
CA GLN A 54 -3.03 60.28 11.02
C GLN A 54 -2.10 59.39 11.86
N ALA A 55 -1.09 58.77 11.25
CA ALA A 55 -0.24 57.79 11.93
C ALA A 55 0.58 58.40 13.10
N GLU A 56 1.10 59.62 12.94
CA GLU A 56 1.88 60.29 13.99
C GLU A 56 1.02 60.73 15.18
N GLU A 57 -0.22 61.15 14.92
CA GLU A 57 -1.19 61.49 15.96
C GLU A 57 -1.64 60.24 16.73
N ALA A 58 -1.96 59.17 16.00
CA ALA A 58 -2.30 57.87 16.58
C ALA A 58 -1.16 57.31 17.45
N ALA A 59 0.10 57.45 17.01
CA ALA A 59 1.26 57.05 17.78
C ALA A 59 1.41 57.81 19.10
N ARG A 60 1.04 59.09 19.14
CA ARG A 60 1.08 59.91 20.36
C ARG A 60 0.01 59.50 21.36
N ILE A 61 -1.22 59.27 20.88
CA ILE A 61 -2.36 58.85 21.72
C ILE A 61 -2.10 57.47 22.35
N LEU A 62 -1.52 56.52 21.61
CA LEU A 62 -1.20 55.21 22.17
C LEU A 62 -0.02 55.19 23.15
N LYS A 63 0.77 56.28 23.22
CA LYS A 63 1.87 56.42 24.19
C LYS A 63 1.40 56.96 25.53
N THR A 64 0.31 57.72 25.57
CA THR A 64 -0.29 58.17 26.83
C THR A 64 -0.93 56.96 27.52
N LYS A 65 -0.48 56.66 28.75
CA LYS A 65 -1.03 55.57 29.57
C LYS A 65 -2.54 55.82 29.71
N GLY A 66 -3.36 54.89 29.20
CA GLY A 66 -4.81 55.00 29.25
C GLY A 66 -5.35 55.09 30.68
N PRO A 67 -6.62 55.49 30.87
CA PRO A 67 -7.23 55.52 32.19
C PRO A 67 -7.11 54.15 32.87
N GLU A 68 -6.64 54.14 34.11
CA GLU A 68 -6.59 52.91 34.91
C GLU A 68 -8.02 52.41 35.10
N LEU A 69 -8.22 51.10 34.98
CA LEU A 69 -9.54 50.49 35.11
C LEU A 69 -10.12 50.87 36.49
N PRO A 70 -11.42 51.20 36.57
CA PRO A 70 -12.09 51.39 37.84
C PRO A 70 -11.86 50.20 38.77
N GLU A 71 -11.68 50.42 40.07
CA GLU A 71 -11.44 49.33 41.05
C GLU A 71 -12.61 48.33 41.12
N ASP A 72 -13.79 48.72 40.63
CA ASP A 72 -15.01 47.92 40.51
C ASP A 72 -15.18 47.25 39.13
N PHE A 73 -14.18 47.32 38.25
CA PHE A 73 -14.21 46.62 36.96
C PHE A 73 -14.09 45.11 37.16
N ASP A 74 -15.24 44.44 37.16
CA ASP A 74 -15.34 42.99 37.07
C ASP A 74 -15.32 42.59 35.57
N PRO A 75 -14.24 41.94 35.08
CA PRO A 75 -14.17 41.49 33.69
C PRO A 75 -15.21 40.41 33.34
N GLY A 76 -16.02 39.96 34.31
CA GLY A 76 -16.95 38.86 34.14
C GLY A 76 -16.16 37.60 33.89
N THR A 77 -15.74 36.91 34.95
CA THR A 77 -15.38 35.50 34.76
C THR A 77 -16.62 34.81 34.23
N ALA A 78 -16.52 34.16 33.06
CA ALA A 78 -17.53 33.21 32.64
C ALA A 78 -17.72 32.23 33.82
N ASP A 79 -18.81 32.43 34.56
CA ASP A 79 -19.18 31.74 35.80
C ASP A 79 -19.61 30.29 35.51
N GLU A 80 -18.77 29.58 34.79
CA GLU A 80 -18.71 28.13 34.90
C GLU A 80 -17.82 27.85 36.09
N THR A 81 -18.45 27.69 37.25
CA THR A 81 -17.80 27.36 38.53
C THR A 81 -16.76 26.24 38.31
N PRO A 82 -15.54 26.35 38.90
CA PRO A 82 -14.49 25.35 38.76
C PRO A 82 -14.96 23.92 39.07
N SER A 83 -15.88 23.78 40.03
CA SER A 83 -16.53 22.50 40.36
C SER A 83 -17.24 21.88 39.17
N GLN A 84 -18.01 22.66 38.40
CA GLN A 84 -18.77 22.15 37.27
C GLN A 84 -17.85 21.66 36.13
N LYS A 85 -16.74 22.37 35.89
CA LYS A 85 -15.71 21.92 34.92
C LYS A 85 -15.00 20.66 35.39
N GLU A 86 -14.65 20.59 36.67
CA GLU A 86 -14.01 19.43 37.28
C GLU A 86 -14.93 18.20 37.18
N ASP A 87 -16.22 18.36 37.49
CA ASP A 87 -17.23 17.30 37.47
C ASP A 87 -17.49 16.79 36.04
N ILE A 88 -17.62 17.70 35.06
CA ILE A 88 -17.76 17.34 33.64
C ILE A 88 -16.51 16.60 33.15
N ASN A 89 -15.32 17.10 33.48
CA ASN A 89 -14.06 16.44 33.11
C ASN A 89 -13.96 15.05 33.75
N GLN A 90 -14.33 14.89 35.01
CA GLN A 90 -14.37 13.60 35.71
C GLN A 90 -15.35 12.62 35.05
N GLN A 91 -16.54 13.11 34.67
CA GLN A 91 -17.55 12.31 33.99
C GLN A 91 -17.06 11.82 32.62
N ILE A 92 -16.49 12.71 31.79
CA ILE A 92 -15.90 12.35 30.50
C ILE A 92 -14.78 11.32 30.68
N LEU A 93 -13.90 11.53 31.66
CA LEU A 93 -12.79 10.61 31.94
C LEU A 93 -13.29 9.22 32.37
N SER A 94 -14.44 9.13 33.05
CA SER A 94 -15.02 7.85 33.47
C SER A 94 -15.64 7.07 32.31
N GLU A 95 -16.32 7.75 31.38
CA GLU A 95 -16.91 7.14 30.19
C GLU A 95 -15.84 6.67 29.20
N VAL A 96 -14.81 7.49 29.00
CA VAL A 96 -13.67 7.20 28.12
C VAL A 96 -12.88 5.99 28.63
N ARG A 97 -12.74 5.83 29.95
CA ARG A 97 -12.03 4.70 30.55
C ARG A 97 -12.72 3.36 30.29
N GLY A 98 -14.06 3.33 30.27
CA GLY A 98 -14.85 2.14 29.91
C GLY A 98 -14.72 1.76 28.43
N LEU A 99 -14.62 2.76 27.55
CA LEU A 99 -14.44 2.58 26.12
C LEU A 99 -13.04 2.07 25.74
N HIS A 100 -12.00 2.50 26.47
CA HIS A 100 -10.64 2.05 26.21
C HIS A 100 -10.43 0.57 26.52
N HIS A 101 -11.08 0.02 27.56
CA HIS A 101 -10.91 -1.40 27.88
C HIS A 101 -11.51 -2.29 26.78
N THR A 102 -12.73 -1.98 26.32
CA THR A 102 -13.38 -2.73 25.23
C THR A 102 -12.63 -2.57 23.91
N SER A 103 -12.15 -1.36 23.60
CA SER A 103 -11.32 -1.10 22.42
C SER A 103 -9.99 -1.87 22.43
N GLN A 104 -9.33 -1.97 23.59
CA GLN A 104 -8.10 -2.76 23.74
C GLN A 104 -8.34 -4.25 23.50
N TRP A 105 -9.42 -4.83 24.03
CA TRP A 105 -9.76 -6.24 23.77
C TRP A 105 -10.06 -6.50 22.30
N ILE A 106 -10.80 -5.62 21.63
CA ILE A 106 -11.08 -5.73 20.18
C ILE A 106 -9.78 -5.67 19.36
N LEU A 107 -8.87 -4.78 19.72
CA LEU A 107 -7.59 -4.63 19.04
C LEU A 107 -6.72 -5.90 19.19
N LEU A 108 -6.64 -6.46 20.40
CA LEU A 108 -5.92 -7.72 20.64
C LEU A 108 -6.56 -8.89 19.88
N LEU A 109 -7.89 -8.96 19.84
CA LEU A 109 -8.61 -9.96 19.06
C LEU A 109 -8.29 -9.83 17.56
N ALA A 110 -8.32 -8.61 17.02
CA ALA A 110 -7.99 -8.34 15.62
C ALA A 110 -6.55 -8.72 15.28
N ILE A 111 -5.58 -8.40 16.16
CA ILE A 111 -4.18 -8.79 15.99
C ILE A 111 -4.04 -10.31 16.03
N SER A 112 -4.71 -10.99 16.97
CA SER A 112 -4.66 -12.45 17.06
C SER A 112 -5.22 -13.14 15.81
N VAL A 113 -6.34 -12.63 15.27
CA VAL A 113 -6.93 -13.13 14.01
C VAL A 113 -6.00 -12.88 12.83
N LEU A 114 -5.34 -11.71 12.77
CA LEU A 114 -4.37 -11.41 11.74
C LEU A 114 -3.17 -12.36 11.78
N ILE A 115 -2.63 -12.62 12.98
CA ILE A 115 -1.53 -13.57 13.17
C ILE A 115 -1.95 -14.97 12.73
N ILE A 116 -3.15 -15.43 13.11
CA ILE A 116 -3.69 -16.72 12.69
C ILE A 116 -3.85 -16.76 11.17
N ALA A 117 -4.36 -15.70 10.55
CA ALA A 117 -4.52 -15.63 9.09
C ALA A 117 -3.17 -15.70 8.36
N VAL A 118 -2.16 -14.98 8.84
CA VAL A 118 -0.80 -15.02 8.30
C VAL A 118 -0.18 -16.40 8.49
N TYR A 119 -0.35 -17.01 9.66
CA TYR A 119 0.11 -18.36 9.94
C TYR A 119 -0.55 -19.37 8.98
N LEU A 120 -1.86 -19.28 8.77
CA LEU A 120 -2.56 -20.13 7.80
C LEU A 120 -2.04 -19.92 6.37
N VAL A 121 -1.76 -18.70 5.94
CA VAL A 121 -1.18 -18.44 4.59
C VAL A 121 0.22 -19.06 4.44
N PHE A 122 1.00 -19.11 5.52
CA PHE A 122 2.36 -19.68 5.50
C PHE A 122 2.36 -21.20 5.60
N GLU A 123 1.46 -21.75 6.43
CA GLU A 123 1.37 -23.17 6.75
C GLU A 123 0.50 -23.96 5.76
N ILE A 124 -0.37 -23.29 4.98
CA ILE A 124 -1.02 -23.92 3.82
C ILE A 124 0.11 -24.30 2.86
N PRO A 125 0.39 -25.61 2.62
CA PRO A 125 1.36 -26.00 1.63
C PRO A 125 0.85 -25.42 0.31
N ARG A 126 1.59 -24.43 -0.24
CA ARG A 126 1.39 -24.03 -1.63
C ARG A 126 1.46 -25.34 -2.40
N ARG A 127 0.35 -25.80 -3.00
CA ARG A 127 0.35 -26.99 -3.87
C ARG A 127 1.25 -26.66 -5.05
N THR A 128 2.56 -26.82 -4.86
CA THR A 128 3.54 -26.70 -5.92
C THR A 128 3.26 -27.87 -6.83
N SER A 129 2.82 -27.59 -8.05
CA SER A 129 2.54 -28.62 -9.03
C SER A 129 3.76 -29.56 -9.12
N PRO A 130 3.58 -30.89 -9.09
CA PRO A 130 4.70 -31.84 -9.17
C PRO A 130 5.55 -31.62 -10.43
N TRP A 131 4.92 -31.09 -11.49
CA TRP A 131 5.53 -30.70 -12.75
C TRP A 131 6.51 -29.51 -12.67
N SER A 132 6.49 -28.72 -11.61
CA SER A 132 7.38 -27.55 -11.45
C SER A 132 8.86 -27.91 -11.54
N ARG A 133 9.25 -29.04 -10.93
CA ARG A 133 10.64 -29.56 -10.96
C ARG A 133 11.01 -30.09 -12.33
N VAL A 134 10.07 -30.78 -13.02
CA VAL A 134 10.27 -31.25 -14.39
C VAL A 134 10.51 -30.06 -15.33
N GLN A 135 9.65 -29.04 -15.24
CA GLN A 135 9.77 -27.83 -16.05
C GLN A 135 11.08 -27.08 -15.80
N GLU A 136 11.52 -27.02 -14.54
CA GLU A 136 12.81 -26.41 -14.19
C GLU A 136 13.98 -27.18 -14.81
N ALA A 137 13.98 -28.51 -14.75
CA ALA A 137 14.99 -29.34 -15.38
C ALA A 137 15.02 -29.17 -16.91
N VAL A 138 13.84 -29.15 -17.55
CA VAL A 138 13.70 -28.85 -18.98
C VAL A 138 14.25 -27.48 -19.34
N ARG A 139 13.94 -26.43 -18.56
CA ARG A 139 14.48 -25.07 -18.78
C ARG A 139 15.99 -25.00 -18.69
N ARG A 140 16.60 -25.88 -17.88
CA ARG A 140 18.05 -26.02 -17.73
C ARG A 140 18.69 -26.94 -18.77
N TYR A 141 17.92 -27.43 -19.76
CA TYR A 141 18.36 -28.42 -20.74
C TYR A 141 18.83 -29.76 -20.11
N ASP A 142 18.48 -30.01 -18.85
CA ASP A 142 18.77 -31.25 -18.14
C ASP A 142 17.65 -32.26 -18.40
N TYR A 143 17.63 -32.80 -19.62
CA TYR A 143 16.57 -33.69 -20.08
C TYR A 143 16.58 -35.06 -19.41
N GLU A 144 17.75 -35.57 -19.00
CA GLU A 144 17.87 -36.82 -18.24
C GLU A 144 17.23 -36.69 -16.86
N HIS A 145 17.50 -35.60 -16.14
CA HIS A 145 16.85 -35.35 -14.86
C HIS A 145 15.34 -35.10 -15.03
N ALA A 146 14.95 -34.32 -16.04
CA ALA A 146 13.55 -34.09 -16.37
C ALA A 146 12.79 -35.38 -16.67
N LEU A 147 13.40 -36.30 -17.42
CA LEU A 147 12.82 -37.59 -17.77
C LEU A 147 12.54 -38.43 -16.53
N ASN A 148 13.53 -38.58 -15.64
CA ASN A 148 13.39 -39.34 -14.40
C ASN A 148 12.27 -38.79 -13.50
N LEU A 149 12.19 -37.45 -13.38
CA LEU A 149 11.12 -36.79 -12.63
C LEU A 149 9.75 -37.00 -13.28
N ALA A 150 9.64 -36.81 -14.59
CA ALA A 150 8.38 -36.99 -15.33
C ALA A 150 7.88 -38.45 -15.25
N GLN A 151 8.76 -39.43 -15.41
CA GLN A 151 8.42 -40.86 -15.27
C GLN A 151 7.95 -41.21 -13.86
N SER A 152 8.45 -40.54 -12.82
CA SER A 152 7.95 -40.76 -11.46
C SER A 152 6.51 -40.27 -11.30
N ILE A 153 6.18 -39.12 -11.89
CA ILE A 153 4.84 -38.52 -11.84
C ILE A 153 3.85 -39.35 -12.67
N VAL A 154 4.25 -39.76 -13.88
CA VAL A 154 3.42 -40.59 -14.77
C VAL A 154 3.13 -41.97 -14.16
N ARG A 155 4.05 -42.54 -13.37
CA ARG A 155 3.80 -43.79 -12.63
C ARG A 155 2.71 -43.65 -11.58
N GLU A 156 2.55 -42.47 -10.97
CA GLU A 156 1.49 -42.20 -10.00
C GLU A 156 0.14 -41.96 -10.71
N HIS A 157 0.18 -41.39 -11.92
CA HIS A 157 -1.00 -41.05 -12.72
C HIS A 157 -0.88 -41.55 -14.18
N PRO A 158 -0.97 -42.87 -14.43
CA PRO A 158 -0.71 -43.45 -15.75
C PRO A 158 -1.82 -43.16 -16.79
N GLU A 159 -2.95 -42.64 -16.37
CA GLU A 159 -4.06 -42.24 -17.26
C GLU A 159 -4.05 -40.73 -17.58
N ASP A 160 -3.10 -39.98 -17.01
CA ASP A 160 -2.96 -38.55 -17.29
C ASP A 160 -2.28 -38.34 -18.66
N TYR A 161 -3.07 -37.95 -19.66
CA TYR A 161 -2.58 -37.67 -21.00
C TYR A 161 -1.49 -36.58 -20.99
N TYR A 162 -1.56 -35.61 -20.05
CA TYR A 162 -0.60 -34.52 -19.96
C TYR A 162 0.80 -35.04 -19.63
N GLY A 163 0.89 -36.08 -18.79
CA GLY A 163 2.14 -36.69 -18.44
C GLY A 163 2.82 -37.39 -19.60
N HIS A 164 2.05 -38.13 -20.40
CA HIS A 164 2.53 -38.76 -21.63
C HIS A 164 2.93 -37.72 -22.70
N GLU A 165 2.17 -36.63 -22.84
CA GLU A 165 2.54 -35.53 -23.72
C GLU A 165 3.90 -34.92 -23.34
N TYR A 166 4.13 -34.74 -22.03
CA TYR A 166 5.37 -34.16 -21.52
C TYR A 166 6.57 -35.10 -21.70
N LEU A 167 6.39 -36.40 -21.49
CA LEU A 167 7.41 -37.41 -21.80
C LEU A 167 7.76 -37.41 -23.29
N GLY A 168 6.77 -37.35 -24.17
CA GLY A 168 6.97 -37.22 -25.61
C GLY A 168 7.79 -35.98 -25.98
N TYR A 169 7.53 -34.85 -25.31
CA TYR A 169 8.31 -33.63 -25.48
C TYR A 169 9.76 -33.80 -25.01
N ILE A 170 10.00 -34.38 -23.83
CA ILE A 170 11.35 -34.59 -23.30
C ILE A 170 12.14 -35.50 -24.23
N TYR A 171 11.58 -36.64 -24.65
CA TYR A 171 12.25 -37.55 -25.60
C TYR A 171 12.55 -36.89 -26.95
N LEU A 172 11.65 -36.03 -27.43
CA LEU A 172 11.88 -35.25 -28.65
C LEU A 172 13.08 -34.31 -28.49
N GLN A 173 13.24 -33.64 -27.35
CA GLN A 173 14.40 -32.79 -27.08
C GLN A 173 15.70 -33.59 -26.96
N MET A 174 15.62 -34.82 -26.45
CA MET A 174 16.75 -35.76 -26.40
C MET A 174 17.11 -36.37 -27.77
N GLY A 175 16.30 -36.12 -28.81
CA GLY A 175 16.48 -36.72 -30.14
C GLY A 175 16.03 -38.18 -30.24
N ASN A 176 15.38 -38.73 -29.20
CA ASN A 176 14.86 -40.08 -29.21
C ASN A 176 13.46 -40.12 -29.83
N LEU A 177 13.42 -40.03 -31.17
CA LEU A 177 12.16 -39.93 -31.93
C LEU A 177 11.24 -41.15 -31.75
N ASN A 178 11.80 -42.36 -31.58
CA ASN A 178 11.00 -43.58 -31.37
C ASN A 178 10.21 -43.52 -30.06
N GLN A 179 10.87 -43.14 -28.96
CA GLN A 179 10.20 -43.00 -27.65
C GLN A 179 9.26 -41.81 -27.64
N ALA A 180 9.62 -40.70 -28.31
CA ALA A 180 8.73 -39.56 -28.47
C ALA A 180 7.42 -39.95 -29.18
N GLU A 181 7.49 -40.75 -30.25
CA GLU A 181 6.30 -41.23 -30.96
C GLU A 181 5.42 -42.09 -30.05
N LEU A 182 6.03 -43.01 -29.29
CA LEU A 182 5.30 -43.91 -28.39
C LEU A 182 4.50 -43.12 -27.35
N GLU A 183 5.15 -42.16 -26.69
CA GLU A 183 4.51 -41.36 -25.63
C GLU A 183 3.46 -40.40 -26.18
N TYR A 184 3.72 -39.74 -27.31
CA TYR A 184 2.69 -38.91 -27.96
C TYR A 184 1.50 -39.74 -28.47
N SER A 185 1.73 -40.96 -28.94
CA SER A 185 0.66 -41.89 -29.32
C SER A 185 -0.19 -42.26 -28.11
N ARG A 186 0.46 -42.57 -26.97
CA ARG A 186 -0.26 -42.86 -25.73
C ARG A 186 -1.05 -41.67 -25.21
N ALA A 187 -0.47 -40.48 -25.27
CA ALA A 187 -1.15 -39.25 -24.91
C ALA A 187 -2.40 -39.04 -25.80
N TYR A 188 -2.28 -39.28 -27.11
CA TYR A 188 -3.38 -39.17 -28.08
C TYR A 188 -4.49 -40.20 -27.86
N GLU A 189 -4.14 -41.43 -27.47
CA GLU A 189 -5.11 -42.48 -27.11
C GLU A 189 -5.94 -42.10 -25.87
N LEU A 190 -5.30 -41.51 -24.86
CA LEU A 190 -5.97 -41.09 -23.62
C LEU A 190 -6.85 -39.86 -23.83
N ALA A 191 -6.35 -38.89 -24.56
CA ALA A 191 -7.12 -37.73 -24.99
C ALA A 191 -6.63 -37.32 -26.38
N PRO A 192 -7.53 -37.06 -27.35
CA PRO A 192 -7.14 -36.64 -28.69
C PRO A 192 -7.28 -35.11 -28.91
N PRO A 193 -6.52 -34.23 -28.23
CA PRO A 193 -6.50 -32.82 -28.57
C PRO A 193 -5.71 -32.61 -29.87
N GLU A 194 -6.12 -31.60 -30.64
CA GLU A 194 -5.48 -31.26 -31.92
C GLU A 194 -3.99 -30.91 -31.75
N SER A 195 -3.61 -30.38 -30.58
CA SER A 195 -2.21 -30.07 -30.24
C SER A 195 -1.31 -31.30 -30.22
N ILE A 196 -1.79 -32.42 -29.66
CA ILE A 196 -1.02 -33.67 -29.58
C ILE A 196 -0.95 -34.33 -30.95
N LYS A 197 -2.04 -34.30 -31.72
CA LYS A 197 -2.05 -34.82 -33.09
C LYS A 197 -0.98 -34.15 -33.96
N SER A 198 -0.90 -32.82 -33.94
CA SER A 198 0.11 -32.08 -34.69
C SER A 198 1.55 -32.43 -34.25
N LYS A 199 1.79 -32.59 -32.94
CA LYS A 199 3.10 -33.01 -32.40
C LYS A 199 3.46 -34.44 -32.84
N LEU A 200 2.51 -35.36 -32.80
CA LEU A 200 2.69 -36.74 -33.21
C LEU A 200 3.02 -36.85 -34.71
N GLU A 201 2.28 -36.11 -35.55
CA GLU A 201 2.55 -36.03 -37.00
C GLU A 201 3.96 -35.48 -37.29
N GLU A 202 4.40 -34.45 -36.57
CA GLU A 202 5.74 -33.90 -36.70
C GLU A 202 6.83 -34.91 -36.33
N VAL A 203 6.66 -35.65 -35.23
CA VAL A 203 7.61 -36.70 -34.83
C VAL A 203 7.69 -37.81 -35.89
N ARG A 204 6.54 -38.29 -36.38
CA ARG A 204 6.48 -39.31 -37.43
C ARG A 204 7.17 -38.86 -38.71
N ARG A 205 6.92 -37.62 -39.13
CA ARG A 205 7.57 -37.03 -40.31
C ARG A 205 9.10 -37.00 -40.17
N ARG A 206 9.62 -36.64 -38.99
CA ARG A 206 11.07 -36.67 -38.72
C ARG A 206 11.64 -38.09 -38.73
N LEU A 207 10.90 -39.05 -38.16
CA LEU A 207 11.28 -40.45 -38.14
C LEU A 207 11.39 -41.03 -39.56
N GLU A 208 10.41 -40.73 -40.42
CA GLU A 208 10.42 -41.12 -41.84
C GLU A 208 11.58 -40.49 -42.62
N GLN A 209 11.90 -39.22 -42.33
CA GLN A 209 13.05 -38.56 -42.95
C GLN A 209 14.36 -39.23 -42.52
N GLN A 210 14.51 -39.58 -41.25
CA GLN A 210 15.69 -40.26 -40.73
C GLN A 210 15.85 -41.67 -41.33
N SER A 211 14.76 -42.43 -41.49
CA SER A 211 14.80 -43.77 -42.08
C SER A 211 15.10 -43.74 -43.58
N ARG A 212 14.59 -42.74 -44.32
CA ARG A 212 14.90 -42.54 -45.76
C ARG A 212 16.34 -42.16 -46.03
N VAL A 213 17.04 -41.55 -45.08
CA VAL A 213 18.47 -41.20 -45.20
C VAL A 213 19.39 -42.42 -44.95
N GLN A 214 18.89 -43.49 -44.31
CA GLN A 214 19.68 -44.69 -43.95
C GLN A 214 19.70 -45.91 -44.92
N PRO A 215 19.15 -45.96 -46.14
CA PRO A 215 19.23 -47.17 -46.98
C PRO A 215 20.44 -47.16 -47.94
N SER A 216 21.52 -47.90 -47.64
CA SER A 216 22.39 -48.64 -48.61
C SER A 216 23.69 -49.27 -48.05
N ALA A 217 23.79 -49.60 -46.76
CA ALA A 217 24.93 -50.39 -46.26
C ALA A 217 24.64 -51.91 -46.30
N THR A 218 24.35 -52.46 -47.49
CA THR A 218 24.48 -53.90 -47.72
C THR A 218 25.75 -54.15 -48.55
N PRO A 219 26.83 -54.71 -47.96
CA PRO A 219 27.95 -55.15 -48.76
C PRO A 219 27.50 -56.39 -49.53
N LYS A 220 27.44 -56.27 -50.86
CA LYS A 220 27.32 -57.43 -51.75
C LYS A 220 28.52 -58.34 -51.51
N PRO A 221 28.35 -59.65 -51.26
CA PRO A 221 29.45 -60.58 -51.36
C PRO A 221 29.89 -60.59 -52.84
N SER A 222 31.17 -60.29 -53.06
CA SER A 222 31.80 -60.35 -54.39
C SER A 222 31.95 -61.82 -54.81
N PRO A 223 31.85 -62.15 -56.11
CA PRO A 223 31.77 -63.53 -56.61
C PRO A 223 33.02 -64.36 -56.33
#